data_AF-A0A964W7L3-F1
#
_entry.id   AF-A0A964W7L3-F1
#
_cell.length_a   1.000
_cell.length_b   1.000
_cell.length_c   1.000
_cell.angle_alpha   90.00
_cell.angle_beta   90.00
_cell.angle_gamma   90.00
#
_symmetry.space_group_name_H-M   'P 1'
#
loop_
_entity.id
_entity.type
_entity.pdbx_description
1 polymer ?
#
loop_
_entity_poly.entity_id
_entity_poly.type
_entity_poly.pdbx_seq_one_letter_code
_entity_poly.pdbx_strand_id
1 'polypeptide(L)'
;MQTEINKVELRNLRIEDYKELRLTMQHAYKEVDMDMDEPYWGEQDIKRLLKIFPEGQLVVLVDGKVVGSALSLIVDYKKATANHTYEKITGNYTFSTHDYDAEVLYGIDVFIDPAYRGLRLGRRLYDARKELCEQLNLKSIIFAGRMPNYNEHSEDTTPKEYIEKVRLKEIHDPVMAFQLSNDFHVIKVMRNYLEGDKDSQDYAVLMEWNNIYYDKSPSLINTRKSIIRLGLVQWQMRPLANVEALFEQAEFFIDAVSGYGSDFALFPELFVAPLMADFNHLSEADAIREIARYCEPIRKRFQEMAISYNINIITGSMPMVEDGNLYNVGFLCKRDGTFEMYTKIHITPNEVSYWGMVGGSEIKTFDTDCGKIGIMICYDVEFPELSRIMADEGMEILFVPFLTDTQNGYTRVKHCAQARAIENECYVAIAGCVGNLPGVNNMDIQYAQTAVFTPSDFSFPSNGIKAEATPNTEMTIIVDVDLDLLKELHEFGSVRILKDRRQDLYRIKRLPGAAKGEPKSESLDQINMENVEEPKITKSAPARTKRNTATPRTATPRSGTQSRTPAAAKTGTEIKTVKKQVKG
;
A
#
# COMPACT_ATOMS: atom_id res chain seq x y z
N MET A 1 -47.16 36.24 5.37
CA MET A 1 -47.54 34.88 5.80
C MET A 1 -46.27 34.05 5.75
N GLN A 2 -45.76 33.57 6.90
CA GLN A 2 -44.68 32.59 6.89
C GLN A 2 -45.28 31.28 6.40
N THR A 3 -44.83 30.82 5.23
CA THR A 3 -45.16 29.49 4.72
C THR A 3 -44.73 28.47 5.77
N GLU A 4 -45.63 27.59 6.19
CA GLU A 4 -45.35 26.54 7.17
C GLU A 4 -44.47 25.48 6.49
N ILE A 5 -43.17 25.47 6.82
CA ILE A 5 -42.17 24.58 6.21
C ILE A 5 -42.14 23.26 6.99
N ASN A 6 -42.40 22.14 6.32
CA ASN A 6 -42.46 20.83 6.98
C ASN A 6 -41.15 20.05 6.85
N LYS A 7 -40.48 20.12 5.68
CA LYS A 7 -39.27 19.34 5.41
C LYS A 7 -38.27 20.14 4.55
N VAL A 8 -37.00 20.12 4.96
CA VAL A 8 -35.86 20.56 4.16
C VAL A 8 -35.01 19.35 3.82
N GLU A 9 -34.67 19.18 2.54
CA GLU A 9 -33.84 18.07 2.05
C GLU A 9 -32.66 18.62 1.26
N LEU A 10 -31.48 18.05 1.48
CA LEU A 10 -30.27 18.34 0.72
C LEU A 10 -29.82 17.03 0.07
N ARG A 11 -29.59 17.06 -1.24
CA ARG A 11 -29.12 15.90 -2.00
C ARG A 11 -28.44 16.32 -3.29
N ASN A 12 -27.86 15.36 -4.01
CA ASN A 12 -27.40 15.59 -5.37
C ASN A 12 -28.56 15.93 -6.31
N LEU A 13 -28.27 16.82 -7.26
CA LEU A 13 -29.16 17.22 -8.34
C LEU A 13 -29.48 16.01 -9.22
N ARG A 14 -30.74 15.89 -9.65
CA ARG A 14 -31.16 14.89 -10.64
C ARG A 14 -31.76 15.61 -11.84
N ILE A 15 -31.79 14.96 -13.00
CA ILE A 15 -32.26 15.63 -14.21
C ILE A 15 -33.75 15.93 -14.17
N GLU A 16 -34.52 15.16 -13.41
CA GLU A 16 -35.96 15.36 -13.20
C GLU A 16 -36.25 16.70 -12.48
N ASP A 17 -35.28 17.22 -11.73
CA ASP A 17 -35.37 18.48 -10.99
C ASP A 17 -35.26 19.71 -11.91
N TYR A 18 -34.82 19.55 -13.16
CA TYR A 18 -34.41 20.67 -14.02
C TYR A 18 -35.50 21.74 -14.19
N LYS A 19 -36.77 21.33 -14.32
CA LYS A 19 -37.88 22.27 -14.49
C LYS A 19 -38.01 23.21 -13.30
N GLU A 20 -37.87 22.69 -12.09
CA GLU A 20 -37.92 23.50 -10.88
C GLU A 20 -36.64 24.31 -10.70
N LEU A 21 -35.48 23.68 -10.93
CA LEU A 21 -34.17 24.35 -10.90
C LEU A 21 -34.15 25.58 -11.80
N ARG A 22 -34.70 25.49 -13.03
CA ARG A 22 -34.82 26.61 -13.97
C ARG A 22 -35.64 27.75 -13.40
N LEU A 23 -36.80 27.45 -12.81
CA LEU A 23 -37.65 28.46 -12.17
C LEU A 23 -36.93 29.12 -10.99
N THR A 24 -36.24 28.35 -10.17
CA THR A 24 -35.42 28.84 -9.05
C THR A 24 -34.33 29.79 -9.52
N MET A 25 -33.60 29.46 -10.60
CA MET A 25 -32.57 30.34 -11.20
C MET A 25 -33.20 31.64 -11.70
N GLN A 26 -34.29 31.54 -12.48
CA GLN A 26 -34.99 32.72 -13.01
C GLN A 26 -35.47 33.65 -11.89
N HIS A 27 -35.93 33.12 -10.76
CA HIS A 27 -36.27 33.94 -9.60
C HIS A 27 -35.05 34.54 -8.91
N ALA A 28 -33.98 33.77 -8.76
CA ALA A 28 -32.76 34.21 -8.07
C ALA A 28 -32.03 35.33 -8.82
N TYR A 29 -32.05 35.33 -10.15
CA TYR A 29 -31.37 36.31 -11.01
C TYR A 29 -32.29 37.39 -11.59
N LYS A 30 -33.58 37.41 -11.23
CA LYS A 30 -34.56 38.38 -11.76
C LYS A 30 -34.18 39.85 -11.55
N GLU A 31 -33.42 40.14 -10.50
CA GLU A 31 -33.03 41.49 -10.08
C GLU A 31 -31.58 41.83 -10.44
N VAL A 32 -30.89 40.99 -11.21
CA VAL A 32 -29.49 41.19 -11.59
C VAL A 32 -29.41 41.93 -12.92
N ASP A 33 -28.79 43.12 -12.94
CA ASP A 33 -28.58 43.92 -14.16
C ASP A 33 -27.36 43.39 -14.94
N MET A 34 -27.57 42.28 -15.65
CA MET A 34 -26.60 41.68 -16.57
C MET A 34 -27.09 41.81 -18.02
N ASP A 35 -26.20 42.20 -18.94
CA ASP A 35 -26.44 42.14 -20.39
C ASP A 35 -26.40 40.67 -20.90
N MET A 36 -27.24 39.81 -20.33
CA MET A 36 -27.35 38.39 -20.68
C MET A 36 -28.81 38.06 -20.99
N ASP A 37 -29.08 37.66 -22.24
CA ASP A 37 -30.44 37.38 -22.73
C ASP A 37 -31.17 36.27 -21.92
N GLU A 38 -30.41 35.35 -21.28
CA GLU A 38 -30.95 34.26 -20.46
C GLU A 38 -30.04 33.94 -19.25
N PRO A 39 -30.31 34.47 -18.03
CA PRO A 39 -29.45 34.27 -16.87
C PRO A 39 -29.76 32.94 -16.15
N TYR A 40 -29.75 31.81 -16.88
CA TYR A 40 -29.95 30.49 -16.29
C TYR A 40 -29.25 29.38 -17.09
N TRP A 41 -28.92 28.28 -16.42
CA TRP A 41 -28.32 27.12 -17.07
C TRP A 41 -29.31 26.35 -17.93
N GLY A 42 -28.94 26.06 -19.18
CA GLY A 42 -29.73 25.25 -20.09
C GLY A 42 -29.81 23.78 -19.64
N GLU A 43 -30.86 23.07 -20.08
CA GLU A 43 -31.05 21.66 -19.71
C GLU A 43 -29.86 20.80 -20.15
N GLN A 44 -29.30 21.13 -21.32
CA GLN A 44 -28.13 20.42 -21.87
C GLN A 44 -26.88 20.66 -21.04
N ASP A 45 -26.72 21.85 -20.45
CA ASP A 45 -25.56 22.17 -19.61
C ASP A 45 -25.65 21.43 -18.27
N ILE A 46 -26.86 21.38 -17.68
CA ILE A 46 -27.12 20.57 -16.48
C ILE A 46 -26.90 19.08 -16.75
N LYS A 47 -27.37 18.55 -17.88
CA LYS A 47 -27.08 17.16 -18.29
C LYS A 47 -25.59 16.91 -18.43
N ARG A 48 -24.84 17.89 -18.97
CA ARG A 48 -23.39 17.80 -19.13
C ARG A 48 -22.69 17.77 -17.77
N LEU A 49 -23.05 18.66 -16.85
CA LEU A 49 -22.52 18.65 -15.47
C LEU A 49 -22.83 17.35 -14.73
N LEU A 50 -24.06 16.86 -14.81
CA LEU A 50 -24.46 15.59 -14.19
C LEU A 50 -23.71 14.39 -14.78
N LYS A 51 -23.30 14.47 -16.05
CA LYS A 51 -22.47 13.44 -16.69
C LYS A 51 -21.00 13.53 -16.29
N ILE A 52 -20.49 14.75 -16.11
CA ILE A 52 -19.07 15.01 -15.83
C ILE A 52 -18.76 14.81 -14.34
N PHE A 53 -19.58 15.37 -13.46
CA PHE A 53 -19.34 15.37 -12.02
C PHE A 53 -20.65 15.37 -11.22
N PRO A 54 -21.38 14.25 -11.18
CA PRO A 54 -22.68 14.15 -10.51
C PRO A 54 -22.61 14.46 -9.01
N GLU A 55 -21.52 14.09 -8.34
CA GLU A 55 -21.32 14.31 -6.90
C GLU A 55 -21.22 15.80 -6.55
N GLY A 56 -20.67 16.60 -7.46
CA GLY A 56 -20.49 18.05 -7.30
C GLY A 56 -21.73 18.90 -7.52
N GLN A 57 -22.84 18.32 -7.98
CA GLN A 57 -24.06 19.06 -8.26
C GLN A 57 -25.06 18.84 -7.12
N LEU A 58 -25.28 19.87 -6.31
CA LEU A 58 -26.10 19.80 -5.10
C LEU A 58 -27.37 20.65 -5.25
N VAL A 59 -28.47 20.16 -4.67
CA VAL A 59 -29.73 20.88 -4.56
C VAL A 59 -30.26 20.85 -3.14
N VAL A 60 -30.97 21.92 -2.78
CA VAL A 60 -31.78 21.99 -1.57
C VAL A 60 -33.25 22.11 -1.94
N LEU A 61 -34.06 21.25 -1.33
CA LEU A 61 -35.50 21.19 -1.52
C LEU A 61 -36.21 21.60 -0.23
N VAL A 62 -37.33 22.31 -0.38
CA VAL A 62 -38.26 22.63 0.71
C VAL A 62 -39.63 22.08 0.32
N ASP A 63 -40.15 21.18 1.14
CA ASP A 63 -41.43 20.49 0.91
C ASP A 63 -41.53 19.84 -0.48
N GLY A 64 -40.41 19.26 -0.93
CA GLY A 64 -40.29 18.57 -2.23
C GLY A 64 -40.02 19.48 -3.42
N LYS A 65 -39.97 20.80 -3.24
CA LYS A 65 -39.65 21.78 -4.28
C LYS A 65 -38.19 22.21 -4.25
N VAL A 66 -37.50 22.26 -5.38
CA VAL A 66 -36.14 22.82 -5.48
C VAL A 66 -36.18 24.33 -5.22
N VAL A 67 -35.39 24.78 -4.25
CA VAL A 67 -35.32 26.20 -3.85
C VAL A 67 -33.90 26.75 -3.87
N GLY A 68 -32.90 25.93 -4.21
CA GLY A 68 -31.53 26.38 -4.38
C GLY A 68 -30.60 25.28 -4.86
N SER A 69 -29.43 25.68 -5.36
CA SER A 69 -28.42 24.77 -5.90
C SER A 69 -27.01 25.29 -5.69
N ALA A 70 -26.07 24.36 -5.70
CA ALA A 70 -24.65 24.58 -5.77
C ALA A 70 -24.07 23.70 -6.89
N LEU A 71 -23.48 24.32 -7.92
CA LEU A 71 -22.83 23.64 -9.05
C LEU A 71 -21.31 23.75 -8.96
N SER A 72 -20.59 22.65 -9.17
CA SER A 72 -19.13 22.60 -8.95
C SER A 72 -18.39 21.81 -10.04
N LEU A 73 -17.08 22.07 -10.19
CA LEU A 73 -16.10 21.25 -10.93
C LEU A 73 -14.92 20.89 -10.02
N ILE A 74 -14.05 19.99 -10.46
CA ILE A 74 -12.71 19.81 -9.89
C ILE A 74 -11.72 20.35 -10.93
N VAL A 75 -10.82 21.25 -10.53
CA VAL A 75 -9.88 21.93 -11.46
C VAL A 75 -8.49 22.06 -10.85
N ASP A 76 -7.49 22.19 -11.71
CA ASP A 76 -6.10 22.42 -11.30
C ASP A 76 -5.94 23.71 -10.48
N TYR A 77 -5.21 23.62 -9.37
CA TYR A 77 -5.01 24.74 -8.44
C TYR A 77 -4.40 25.97 -9.13
N LYS A 78 -3.44 25.79 -10.05
CA LYS A 78 -2.81 26.90 -10.77
C LYS A 78 -3.81 27.55 -11.72
N LYS A 79 -4.68 26.78 -12.37
CA LYS A 79 -5.77 27.33 -13.21
C LYS A 79 -6.77 28.13 -12.36
N ALA A 80 -7.22 27.58 -11.23
CA ALA A 80 -8.16 28.24 -10.32
C ALA A 80 -7.62 29.54 -9.71
N THR A 81 -6.31 29.61 -9.45
CA THR A 81 -5.66 30.79 -8.84
C THR A 81 -5.07 31.77 -9.86
N ALA A 82 -5.00 31.41 -11.14
CA ALA A 82 -4.57 32.31 -12.23
C ALA A 82 -5.61 33.40 -12.51
N ASN A 83 -5.24 34.45 -13.27
CA ASN A 83 -6.23 35.38 -13.82
C ASN A 83 -6.96 34.67 -14.95
N HIS A 84 -8.27 34.43 -14.77
CA HIS A 84 -9.12 33.72 -15.70
C HIS A 84 -10.49 34.40 -15.79
N THR A 85 -11.21 34.12 -16.88
CA THR A 85 -12.61 34.52 -17.07
C THR A 85 -13.52 33.35 -16.71
N TYR A 86 -14.79 33.65 -16.46
CA TYR A 86 -15.85 32.67 -16.22
C TYR A 86 -15.95 31.67 -17.37
N GLU A 87 -15.93 32.18 -18.60
CA GLU A 87 -15.93 31.36 -19.81
C GLU A 87 -14.72 30.42 -19.85
N LYS A 88 -13.51 30.92 -19.57
CA LYS A 88 -12.29 30.12 -19.64
C LYS A 88 -12.24 29.02 -18.58
N ILE A 89 -12.63 29.32 -17.34
CA ILE A 89 -12.56 28.34 -16.24
C ILE A 89 -13.65 27.28 -16.35
N THR A 90 -14.76 27.58 -17.03
CA THR A 90 -15.81 26.60 -17.36
C THR A 90 -15.57 25.90 -18.70
N GLY A 91 -14.43 26.13 -19.37
CA GLY A 91 -14.14 25.50 -20.67
C GLY A 91 -15.12 25.91 -21.77
N ASN A 92 -15.41 27.20 -21.88
CA ASN A 92 -16.42 27.77 -22.77
C ASN A 92 -17.80 27.12 -22.55
N TYR A 93 -18.22 27.00 -21.28
CA TYR A 93 -19.48 26.37 -20.87
C TYR A 93 -19.62 24.87 -21.23
N THR A 94 -18.56 24.24 -21.75
CA THR A 94 -18.51 22.80 -21.99
C THR A 94 -18.05 21.99 -20.76
N PHE A 95 -17.55 22.68 -19.74
CA PHE A 95 -16.98 22.12 -18.51
C PHE A 95 -15.78 21.21 -18.73
N SER A 96 -15.09 21.37 -19.86
CA SER A 96 -13.90 20.57 -20.24
C SER A 96 -12.67 20.81 -19.37
N THR A 97 -12.74 21.76 -18.43
CA THR A 97 -11.71 22.04 -17.42
C THR A 97 -11.78 21.11 -16.22
N HIS A 98 -12.86 20.34 -16.10
CA HIS A 98 -13.02 19.34 -15.05
C HIS A 98 -11.95 18.25 -15.14
N ASP A 99 -11.33 17.94 -14.02
CA ASP A 99 -10.30 16.93 -13.89
C ASP A 99 -10.36 16.30 -12.49
N TYR A 100 -10.67 15.00 -12.41
CA TYR A 100 -10.78 14.29 -11.13
C TYR A 100 -9.44 14.15 -10.40
N ASP A 101 -8.32 14.28 -11.11
CA ASP A 101 -6.98 14.18 -10.52
C ASP A 101 -6.45 15.54 -10.01
N ALA A 102 -7.24 16.60 -10.16
CA ALA A 102 -6.86 17.95 -9.74
C ALA A 102 -7.25 18.27 -8.28
N GLU A 103 -6.82 19.42 -7.76
CA GLU A 103 -6.78 19.64 -6.31
C GLU A 103 -7.87 20.58 -5.77
N VAL A 104 -8.69 21.22 -6.61
CA VAL A 104 -9.61 22.27 -6.17
C VAL A 104 -11.04 21.97 -6.56
N LEU A 105 -11.95 22.01 -5.57
CA LEU A 105 -13.39 22.05 -5.84
C LEU A 105 -13.77 23.48 -6.25
N TYR A 106 -13.97 23.71 -7.55
CA TYR A 106 -14.31 25.01 -8.09
C TYR A 106 -15.82 25.25 -8.05
N GLY A 107 -16.26 26.31 -7.39
CA GLY A 107 -17.67 26.71 -7.35
C GLY A 107 -18.06 27.47 -8.62
N ILE A 108 -18.86 26.83 -9.48
CA ILE A 108 -19.39 27.45 -10.71
C ILE A 108 -20.50 28.44 -10.37
N ASP A 109 -21.43 28.00 -9.51
CA ASP A 109 -22.64 28.77 -9.21
C ASP A 109 -23.23 28.38 -7.85
N VAL A 110 -23.89 29.32 -7.19
CA VAL A 110 -24.69 29.06 -5.99
C VAL A 110 -25.83 30.06 -5.89
N PHE A 111 -27.05 29.56 -5.75
CA PHE A 111 -28.23 30.41 -5.69
C PHE A 111 -29.30 29.82 -4.79
N ILE A 112 -30.09 30.71 -4.20
CA ILE A 112 -31.27 30.41 -3.38
C ILE A 112 -32.41 31.32 -3.88
N ASP A 113 -33.59 30.73 -4.07
CA ASP A 113 -34.81 31.46 -4.40
C ASP A 113 -35.07 32.57 -3.35
N PRO A 114 -35.30 33.83 -3.78
CA PRO A 114 -35.51 34.95 -2.87
C PRO A 114 -36.55 34.71 -1.78
N ALA A 115 -37.62 33.96 -2.07
CA ALA A 115 -38.69 33.65 -1.12
C ALA A 115 -38.24 32.73 0.05
N TYR A 116 -37.09 32.07 -0.09
CA TYR A 116 -36.53 31.12 0.88
C TYR A 116 -35.23 31.62 1.50
N ARG A 117 -34.82 32.86 1.22
CA ARG A 117 -33.67 33.51 1.88
C ARG A 117 -33.96 33.72 3.38
N GLY A 118 -32.91 33.77 4.20
CA GLY A 118 -33.02 33.85 5.67
C GLY A 118 -33.19 32.50 6.39
N LEU A 119 -33.47 31.42 5.68
CA LEU A 119 -33.60 30.05 6.22
C LEU A 119 -32.26 29.30 6.37
N ARG A 120 -31.13 29.99 6.20
CA ARG A 120 -29.76 29.42 6.23
C ARG A 120 -29.52 28.29 5.21
N LEU A 121 -30.33 28.20 4.14
CA LEU A 121 -30.18 27.16 3.11
C LEU A 121 -28.87 27.28 2.33
N GLY A 122 -28.41 28.51 2.05
CA GLY A 122 -27.10 28.72 1.43
C GLY A 122 -25.95 28.18 2.28
N ARG A 123 -26.03 28.32 3.61
CA ARG A 123 -25.04 27.74 4.53
C ARG A 123 -25.02 26.22 4.45
N ARG A 124 -26.18 25.57 4.40
CA ARG A 124 -26.30 24.11 4.21
C ARG A 124 -25.64 23.65 2.90
N LEU A 125 -25.77 24.41 1.81
CA LEU A 125 -25.11 24.08 0.54
C LEU A 125 -23.58 24.20 0.66
N TYR A 126 -23.07 25.20 1.38
CA TYR A 126 -21.63 25.35 1.59
C TYR A 126 -21.06 24.31 2.56
N ASP A 127 -21.77 23.99 3.65
CA ASP A 127 -21.38 22.91 4.55
C ASP A 127 -21.27 21.58 3.77
N ALA A 128 -22.24 21.29 2.90
CA ALA A 128 -22.21 20.11 2.03
C ALA A 128 -21.07 20.12 1.00
N ARG A 129 -20.74 21.28 0.44
CA ARG A 129 -19.57 21.42 -0.45
C ARG A 129 -18.26 21.21 0.29
N LYS A 130 -18.15 21.67 1.55
CA LYS A 130 -16.98 21.44 2.40
C LYS A 130 -16.83 19.97 2.72
N GLU A 131 -17.90 19.30 3.11
CA GLU A 131 -17.92 17.84 3.31
C GLU A 131 -17.51 17.08 2.05
N LEU A 132 -18.01 17.48 0.87
CA LEU A 132 -17.60 16.88 -0.40
C LEU A 132 -16.12 17.12 -0.71
N CYS A 133 -15.62 18.34 -0.48
CA CYS A 133 -14.21 18.69 -0.64
C CYS A 133 -13.30 17.83 0.25
N GLU A 134 -13.71 17.64 1.51
CA GLU A 134 -13.04 16.79 2.49
C GLU A 134 -13.06 15.31 2.07
N GLN A 135 -14.22 14.78 1.66
CA GLN A 135 -14.38 13.39 1.22
C GLN A 135 -13.54 13.05 -0.01
N LEU A 136 -13.42 13.99 -0.94
CA LEU A 136 -12.59 13.83 -2.13
C LEU A 136 -11.10 14.15 -1.88
N ASN A 137 -10.72 14.48 -0.64
CA ASN A 137 -9.40 14.96 -0.26
C ASN A 137 -8.86 16.05 -1.22
N LEU A 138 -9.71 17.02 -1.54
CA LEU A 138 -9.32 18.19 -2.32
C LEU A 138 -8.69 19.23 -1.38
N LYS A 139 -7.74 20.01 -1.92
CA LYS A 139 -6.96 20.99 -1.15
C LYS A 139 -7.80 22.17 -0.68
N SER A 140 -8.73 22.62 -1.50
CA SER A 140 -9.54 23.79 -1.19
C SER A 140 -10.79 23.89 -2.06
N ILE A 141 -11.71 24.76 -1.64
CA ILE A 141 -12.82 25.25 -2.46
C ILE A 141 -12.46 26.64 -2.95
N ILE A 142 -12.54 26.88 -4.26
CA ILE A 142 -12.26 28.20 -4.85
C ILE A 142 -13.42 28.62 -5.75
N PHE A 143 -13.77 29.91 -5.72
CA PHE A 143 -14.68 30.52 -6.69
C PHE A 143 -14.40 32.02 -6.78
N ALA A 144 -14.92 32.68 -7.81
CA ALA A 144 -14.92 34.14 -7.90
C ALA A 144 -16.32 34.70 -7.64
N GLY A 145 -16.45 35.47 -6.56
CA GLY A 145 -17.70 36.10 -6.14
C GLY A 145 -17.89 37.49 -6.75
N ARG A 146 -19.14 37.83 -7.04
CA ARG A 146 -19.57 39.18 -7.44
C ARG A 146 -19.56 40.14 -6.24
N MET A 147 -19.50 41.45 -6.52
CA MET A 147 -19.68 42.52 -5.54
C MET A 147 -20.86 43.40 -6.00
N PRO A 148 -22.11 42.90 -5.89
CA PRO A 148 -23.27 43.52 -6.53
C PRO A 148 -23.55 44.96 -6.07
N ASN A 149 -23.04 45.38 -4.92
CA ASN A 149 -23.22 46.74 -4.43
C ASN A 149 -21.99 47.64 -4.71
N TYR A 150 -21.00 47.20 -5.51
CA TYR A 150 -19.77 47.96 -5.69
C TYR A 150 -19.96 49.20 -6.57
N ASN A 151 -20.83 49.15 -7.59
CA ASN A 151 -21.17 50.29 -8.43
C ASN A 151 -21.55 51.55 -7.60
N GLU A 152 -22.34 51.40 -6.53
CA GLU A 152 -22.78 52.47 -5.62
C GLU A 152 -21.63 53.15 -4.86
N HIS A 153 -20.46 52.50 -4.79
CA HIS A 153 -19.29 52.97 -4.04
C HIS A 153 -18.04 53.17 -4.92
N SER A 154 -18.14 52.88 -6.22
CA SER A 154 -17.00 52.81 -7.14
C SER A 154 -16.34 54.17 -7.42
N GLU A 155 -17.07 55.29 -7.26
CA GLU A 155 -16.53 56.64 -7.43
C GLU A 155 -15.56 57.03 -6.29
N ASP A 156 -15.84 56.57 -5.07
CA ASP A 156 -15.16 57.00 -3.84
C ASP A 156 -14.25 55.92 -3.23
N THR A 157 -14.34 54.66 -3.67
CA THR A 157 -13.56 53.54 -3.10
C THR A 157 -13.00 52.61 -4.14
N THR A 158 -11.73 52.21 -3.95
CA THR A 158 -11.13 51.14 -4.73
C THR A 158 -11.74 49.77 -4.35
N PRO A 159 -11.68 48.74 -5.21
CA PRO A 159 -12.20 47.41 -4.87
C PRO A 159 -11.59 46.84 -3.59
N LYS A 160 -10.30 47.12 -3.34
CA LYS A 160 -9.60 46.71 -2.13
C LYS A 160 -10.19 47.37 -0.89
N GLU A 161 -10.40 48.68 -0.90
CA GLU A 161 -10.98 49.41 0.22
C GLU A 161 -12.43 48.97 0.47
N TYR A 162 -13.19 48.72 -0.59
CA TYR A 162 -14.54 48.20 -0.51
C TYR A 162 -14.59 46.85 0.23
N ILE A 163 -13.74 45.88 -0.16
CA ILE A 163 -13.64 44.57 0.49
C ILE A 163 -13.29 44.72 1.98
N GLU A 164 -12.36 45.60 2.32
CA GLU A 164 -11.97 45.87 3.71
C GLU A 164 -13.13 46.46 4.51
N LYS A 165 -13.87 47.42 3.95
CA LYS A 165 -15.06 48.01 4.58
C LYS A 165 -16.17 46.98 4.79
N VAL A 166 -16.39 46.07 3.85
CA VAL A 166 -17.33 44.95 4.01
C VAL A 166 -16.86 44.02 5.14
N ARG A 167 -15.57 43.68 5.20
CA ARG A 167 -15.00 42.84 6.27
C ARG A 167 -15.16 43.48 7.65
N LEU A 168 -15.00 44.80 7.75
CA LEU A 168 -15.20 45.59 8.96
C LEU A 168 -16.68 45.89 9.27
N LYS A 169 -17.60 45.45 8.40
CA LYS A 169 -19.06 45.69 8.49
C LYS A 169 -19.46 47.17 8.41
N GLU A 170 -18.63 48.00 7.79
CA GLU A 170 -18.95 49.40 7.47
C GLU A 170 -19.88 49.50 6.25
N ILE A 171 -19.73 48.56 5.31
CA ILE A 171 -20.59 48.40 4.13
C ILE A 171 -21.22 47.01 4.17
N HIS A 172 -22.48 46.91 3.77
CA HIS A 172 -23.17 45.63 3.60
C HIS A 172 -23.22 45.26 2.12
N ASP A 173 -22.49 44.20 1.75
CA ASP A 173 -22.62 43.53 0.45
C ASP A 173 -23.17 42.11 0.68
N PRO A 174 -24.30 41.73 0.05
CA PRO A 174 -25.00 40.48 0.35
C PRO A 174 -24.22 39.23 -0.07
N VAL A 175 -23.36 39.32 -1.08
CA VAL A 175 -22.56 38.18 -1.57
C VAL A 175 -21.30 38.07 -0.73
N MET A 176 -20.51 39.13 -0.66
CA MET A 176 -19.25 39.15 0.07
C MET A 176 -19.42 38.86 1.55
N ALA A 177 -20.39 39.50 2.22
CA ALA A 177 -20.64 39.26 3.64
C ALA A 177 -21.04 37.80 3.90
N PHE A 178 -21.84 37.21 2.99
CA PHE A 178 -22.22 35.81 3.09
C PHE A 178 -21.01 34.88 2.93
N GLN A 179 -20.15 35.09 1.93
CA GLN A 179 -18.97 34.23 1.72
C GLN A 179 -17.97 34.31 2.87
N LEU A 180 -17.68 35.53 3.35
CA LEU A 180 -16.81 35.74 4.51
C LEU A 180 -17.38 35.05 5.77
N SER A 181 -18.71 35.05 5.95
CA SER A 181 -19.36 34.35 7.06
C SER A 181 -19.31 32.82 6.99
N ASN A 182 -18.93 32.27 5.83
CA ASN A 182 -18.71 30.84 5.60
C ASN A 182 -17.20 30.48 5.59
N ASP A 183 -16.35 31.30 6.21
CA ASP A 183 -14.91 31.09 6.39
C ASP A 183 -14.08 31.15 5.09
N PHE A 184 -14.64 31.73 4.03
CA PHE A 184 -13.86 32.03 2.83
C PHE A 184 -13.01 33.28 3.05
N HIS A 185 -11.79 33.25 2.54
CA HIS A 185 -10.87 34.38 2.56
C HIS A 185 -10.54 34.83 1.14
N VAL A 186 -10.22 36.11 1.00
CA VAL A 186 -9.92 36.73 -0.30
C VAL A 186 -8.50 36.38 -0.72
N ILE A 187 -8.35 35.79 -1.91
CA ILE A 187 -7.05 35.56 -2.57
C ILE A 187 -6.61 36.82 -3.31
N LYS A 188 -7.49 37.35 -4.17
CA LYS A 188 -7.22 38.52 -5.02
C LYS A 188 -8.48 39.09 -5.66
N VAL A 189 -8.36 40.30 -6.19
CA VAL A 189 -9.36 40.92 -7.07
C VAL A 189 -9.00 40.64 -8.53
N MET A 190 -9.98 40.22 -9.31
CA MET A 190 -9.90 40.03 -10.75
C MET A 190 -10.80 41.03 -11.46
N ARG A 191 -10.47 41.34 -12.71
CA ARG A 191 -11.29 42.19 -13.58
C ARG A 191 -11.63 41.40 -14.85
N ASN A 192 -12.82 41.65 -15.40
CA ASN A 192 -13.38 40.94 -16.57
C ASN A 192 -13.55 39.44 -16.30
N TYR A 193 -13.86 39.05 -15.06
CA TYR A 193 -14.16 37.65 -14.75
C TYR A 193 -15.49 37.24 -15.39
N LEU A 194 -16.54 38.01 -15.13
CA LEU A 194 -17.86 37.87 -15.76
C LEU A 194 -18.11 39.12 -16.60
N GLU A 195 -18.10 38.98 -17.91
CA GLU A 195 -18.29 40.09 -18.84
C GLU A 195 -19.75 40.61 -18.76
N GLY A 196 -19.92 41.93 -18.69
CA GLY A 196 -21.24 42.56 -18.61
C GLY A 196 -21.80 42.67 -17.19
N ASP A 197 -20.98 42.45 -16.15
CA ASP A 197 -21.36 42.65 -14.75
C ASP A 197 -21.25 44.13 -14.35
N LYS A 198 -22.28 44.90 -14.68
CA LYS A 198 -22.36 46.34 -14.40
C LYS A 198 -22.40 46.65 -12.90
N ASP A 199 -23.09 45.80 -12.13
CA ASP A 199 -23.20 45.91 -10.67
C ASP A 199 -21.83 45.86 -9.98
N SER A 200 -20.98 44.94 -10.42
CA SER A 200 -19.62 44.81 -9.87
C SER A 200 -18.55 45.61 -10.63
N GLN A 201 -18.91 46.42 -11.62
CA GLN A 201 -17.97 47.14 -12.51
C GLN A 201 -16.92 46.20 -13.15
N ASP A 202 -17.36 45.01 -13.60
CA ASP A 202 -16.54 43.90 -14.10
C ASP A 202 -15.51 43.33 -13.11
N TYR A 203 -15.53 43.75 -11.83
CA TYR A 203 -14.66 43.18 -10.81
C TYR A 203 -15.28 41.91 -10.19
N ALA A 204 -14.42 40.94 -9.88
CA ALA A 204 -14.78 39.78 -9.08
C ALA A 204 -13.72 39.52 -8.02
N VAL A 205 -14.13 38.94 -6.90
CA VAL A 205 -13.24 38.62 -5.79
C VAL A 205 -13.01 37.12 -5.78
N LEU A 206 -11.78 36.70 -6.06
CA LEU A 206 -11.40 35.29 -5.95
C LEU A 206 -11.27 34.95 -4.47
N MET A 207 -12.02 33.93 -4.05
CA MET A 207 -12.13 33.49 -2.66
C MET A 207 -11.78 32.03 -2.51
N GLU A 208 -11.21 31.67 -1.37
CA GLU A 208 -10.79 30.31 -1.05
C GLU A 208 -11.22 29.90 0.36
N TRP A 209 -11.60 28.64 0.49
CA TRP A 209 -11.72 27.95 1.77
C TRP A 209 -10.71 26.80 1.77
N ASN A 210 -9.83 26.78 2.76
CA ASN A 210 -8.79 25.75 2.88
C ASN A 210 -9.36 24.50 3.55
N ASN A 211 -9.19 23.34 2.91
CA ASN A 211 -9.46 22.07 3.56
C ASN A 211 -8.31 21.75 4.52
N ILE A 212 -8.55 21.89 5.83
CA ILE A 212 -7.55 21.61 6.87
C ILE A 212 -7.22 20.12 7.01
N TYR A 213 -8.07 19.24 6.48
CA TYR A 213 -7.89 17.80 6.45
C TYR A 213 -7.20 17.31 5.18
N TYR A 214 -6.89 18.21 4.23
CA TYR A 214 -6.16 17.85 3.02
C TYR A 214 -4.80 17.27 3.38
N ASP A 215 -4.60 16.01 3.00
CA ASP A 215 -3.28 15.37 3.01
C ASP A 215 -2.74 15.37 1.58
N LYS A 216 -1.51 15.90 1.39
CA LYS A 216 -0.80 15.84 0.11
C LYS A 216 -0.47 14.39 -0.31
N SER A 217 -0.56 13.48 0.65
CA SER A 217 -0.51 12.03 0.44
C SER A 217 -1.89 11.48 0.77
N PRO A 218 -2.93 11.75 -0.04
CA PRO A 218 -4.24 11.16 0.21
C PRO A 218 -4.06 9.65 0.27
N SER A 219 -4.34 9.05 1.43
CA SER A 219 -4.84 7.69 1.40
C SER A 219 -6.26 7.82 0.87
N LEU A 220 -6.46 7.83 -0.47
CA LEU A 220 -7.82 7.61 -0.96
C LEU A 220 -8.20 6.26 -0.37
N ILE A 221 -9.24 6.25 0.44
CA ILE A 221 -9.80 5.02 0.97
C ILE A 221 -10.17 4.21 -0.28
N ASN A 222 -9.40 3.14 -0.52
CA ASN A 222 -9.45 2.24 -1.69
C ASN A 222 -8.61 2.57 -2.94
N THR A 223 -7.66 3.53 -2.95
CA THR A 223 -6.58 3.42 -3.96
C THR A 223 -5.57 2.36 -3.56
N ARG A 224 -5.28 1.46 -4.49
CA ARG A 224 -4.20 0.48 -4.37
C ARG A 224 -2.89 1.23 -4.09
N LYS A 225 -2.29 0.94 -2.94
CA LYS A 225 -0.98 1.47 -2.57
C LYS A 225 0.06 1.09 -3.64
N SER A 226 0.80 2.04 -4.18
CA SER A 226 1.81 1.79 -5.22
C SER A 226 3.11 1.27 -4.61
N ILE A 227 3.57 1.91 -3.52
CA ILE A 227 4.78 1.50 -2.80
C ILE A 227 4.39 0.64 -1.60
N ILE A 228 4.78 -0.63 -1.62
CA ILE A 228 4.60 -1.56 -0.51
C ILE A 228 5.92 -1.71 0.24
N ARG A 229 5.90 -1.51 1.56
CA ARG A 229 7.08 -1.67 2.42
C ARG A 229 7.09 -3.04 3.07
N LEU A 230 8.14 -3.82 2.82
CA LEU A 230 8.31 -5.17 3.32
C LEU A 230 9.32 -5.19 4.48
N GLY A 231 8.90 -5.68 5.64
CA GLY A 231 9.78 -6.03 6.76
C GLY A 231 10.03 -7.53 6.80
N LEU A 232 11.26 -7.97 6.56
CA LEU A 232 11.61 -9.40 6.50
C LEU A 232 12.55 -9.77 7.63
N VAL A 233 12.16 -10.76 8.44
CA VAL A 233 12.88 -11.17 9.64
C VAL A 233 13.83 -12.32 9.34
N GLN A 234 15.14 -12.08 9.49
CA GLN A 234 16.15 -13.13 9.52
C GLN A 234 16.32 -13.60 10.96
N TRP A 235 15.60 -14.68 11.30
CA TRP A 235 15.44 -15.14 12.67
C TRP A 235 16.62 -15.99 13.14
N GLN A 236 17.22 -15.65 14.29
CA GLN A 236 18.23 -16.52 14.88
C GLN A 236 17.61 -17.62 15.74
N MET A 237 17.87 -18.86 15.35
CA MET A 237 17.56 -20.03 16.18
C MET A 237 18.43 -20.01 17.43
N ARG A 238 17.76 -20.10 18.57
CA ARG A 238 18.36 -20.22 19.90
C ARG A 238 17.32 -20.85 20.83
N PRO A 239 17.73 -21.57 21.89
CA PRO A 239 16.78 -22.08 22.88
C PRO A 239 15.96 -20.94 23.49
N LEU A 240 14.66 -21.16 23.64
CA LEU A 240 13.73 -20.25 24.32
C LEU A 240 13.15 -20.95 25.55
N ALA A 241 12.92 -20.19 26.62
CA ALA A 241 12.48 -20.76 27.89
C ALA A 241 11.01 -21.24 27.86
N ASN A 242 10.18 -20.62 27.03
CA ASN A 242 8.76 -20.92 26.87
C ASN A 242 8.19 -20.14 25.66
N VAL A 243 6.89 -20.33 25.40
CA VAL A 243 6.17 -19.64 24.33
C VAL A 243 6.07 -18.12 24.53
N GLU A 244 6.08 -17.61 25.78
CA GLU A 244 6.05 -16.17 26.03
C GLU A 244 7.35 -15.51 25.57
N ALA A 245 8.51 -16.15 25.80
CA ALA A 245 9.78 -15.67 25.27
C ALA A 245 9.82 -15.63 23.74
N LEU A 246 9.13 -16.57 23.07
CA LEU A 246 8.93 -16.53 21.61
C LEU A 246 8.10 -15.31 21.20
N PHE A 247 7.01 -15.02 21.93
CA PHE A 247 6.16 -13.86 21.66
C PHE A 247 6.88 -12.54 21.90
N GLU A 248 7.61 -12.38 23.00
CA GLU A 248 8.41 -11.18 23.27
C GLU A 248 9.41 -10.91 22.14
N GLN A 249 10.10 -11.94 21.66
CA GLN A 249 11.06 -11.80 20.59
C GLN A 249 10.38 -11.51 19.23
N ALA A 250 9.25 -12.17 18.94
CA ALA A 250 8.49 -11.87 17.73
C ALA A 250 7.93 -10.44 17.74
N GLU A 251 7.39 -10.00 18.88
CA GLU A 251 6.86 -8.65 19.09
C GLU A 251 7.93 -7.59 18.90
N PHE A 252 9.16 -7.81 19.37
CA PHE A 252 10.28 -6.92 19.11
C PHE A 252 10.49 -6.65 17.61
N PHE A 253 10.48 -7.70 16.78
CA PHE A 253 10.64 -7.53 15.33
C PHE A 253 9.43 -6.87 14.70
N ILE A 254 8.21 -7.23 15.14
CA ILE A 254 6.96 -6.64 14.63
C ILE A 254 6.88 -5.16 14.97
N ASP A 255 7.15 -4.77 16.21
CA ASP A 255 7.22 -3.38 16.66
C ASP A 255 8.28 -2.60 15.87
N ALA A 256 9.47 -3.17 15.71
CA ALA A 256 10.53 -2.53 14.93
C ALA A 256 10.09 -2.27 13.49
N VAL A 257 9.64 -3.28 12.74
CA VAL A 257 9.28 -3.10 11.32
C VAL A 257 8.02 -2.25 11.13
N SER A 258 7.05 -2.34 12.04
CA SER A 258 5.85 -1.49 12.01
C SER A 258 6.16 -0.04 12.36
N GLY A 259 7.11 0.22 13.27
CA GLY A 259 7.63 1.55 13.59
C GLY A 259 8.29 2.24 12.39
N TYR A 260 8.79 1.47 11.42
CA TYR A 260 9.25 1.98 10.12
C TYR A 260 8.15 2.03 9.04
N GLY A 261 6.89 1.80 9.40
CA GLY A 261 5.75 1.86 8.48
C GLY A 261 5.69 0.71 7.47
N SER A 262 6.21 -0.47 7.84
CA SER A 262 6.10 -1.66 6.99
C SER A 262 4.65 -2.11 6.83
N ASP A 263 4.30 -2.56 5.63
CA ASP A 263 2.99 -3.11 5.32
C ASP A 263 2.89 -4.60 5.63
N PHE A 264 4.01 -5.31 5.48
CA PHE A 264 4.15 -6.71 5.78
C PHE A 264 5.29 -6.96 6.76
N ALA A 265 5.09 -7.90 7.68
CA ALA A 265 6.14 -8.59 8.42
C ALA A 265 6.19 -10.06 7.97
N LEU A 266 7.32 -10.55 7.46
CA LEU A 266 7.52 -11.95 7.11
C LEU A 266 8.45 -12.64 8.12
N PHE A 267 7.94 -13.69 8.76
CA PHE A 267 8.72 -14.61 9.58
C PHE A 267 9.15 -15.86 8.79
N PRO A 268 10.24 -16.55 9.19
CA PRO A 268 10.71 -17.75 8.50
C PRO A 268 9.88 -19.02 8.74
N GLU A 269 10.12 -20.03 7.91
CA GLU A 269 9.57 -21.38 8.11
C GLU A 269 10.03 -21.95 9.45
N LEU A 270 9.11 -22.62 10.15
CA LEU A 270 9.37 -23.30 11.43
C LEU A 270 10.13 -22.44 12.46
N PHE A 271 9.91 -21.12 12.47
CA PHE A 271 10.55 -20.20 13.43
C PHE A 271 10.26 -20.56 14.90
N VAL A 272 9.22 -21.36 15.13
CA VAL A 272 8.79 -21.92 16.42
C VAL A 272 9.66 -23.07 16.93
N ALA A 273 10.58 -23.59 16.11
CA ALA A 273 11.46 -24.72 16.44
C ALA A 273 12.23 -24.58 17.77
N PRO A 274 12.61 -23.39 18.26
CA PRO A 274 13.18 -23.23 19.60
C PRO A 274 12.39 -23.85 20.74
N LEU A 275 11.06 -23.92 20.63
CA LEU A 275 10.19 -24.52 21.65
C LEU A 275 10.34 -26.05 21.74
N MET A 276 10.94 -26.68 20.72
CA MET A 276 11.13 -28.13 20.69
C MET A 276 12.16 -28.61 21.71
N ALA A 277 12.96 -27.70 22.28
CA ALA A 277 13.98 -28.02 23.27
C ALA A 277 13.41 -28.73 24.52
N ASP A 278 12.19 -28.40 24.94
CA ASP A 278 11.52 -29.04 26.09
C ASP A 278 11.12 -30.50 25.81
N PHE A 279 11.05 -30.88 24.54
CA PHE A 279 10.57 -32.18 24.06
C PHE A 279 11.69 -33.09 23.52
N ASN A 280 12.96 -32.72 23.73
CA ASN A 280 14.13 -33.50 23.26
C ASN A 280 14.24 -34.93 23.84
N HIS A 281 13.46 -35.23 24.87
CA HIS A 281 13.37 -36.57 25.45
C HIS A 281 12.43 -37.51 24.66
N LEU A 282 11.68 -36.97 23.70
CA LEU A 282 10.77 -37.70 22.81
C LEU A 282 11.46 -38.03 21.48
N SER A 283 10.80 -38.86 20.65
CA SER A 283 11.21 -39.04 19.24
C SER A 283 11.01 -37.75 18.46
N GLU A 284 11.73 -37.57 17.34
CA GLU A 284 11.59 -36.38 16.49
C GLU A 284 10.14 -36.17 16.02
N ALA A 285 9.43 -37.25 15.70
CA ALA A 285 8.04 -37.23 15.27
C ALA A 285 7.07 -36.86 16.40
N ASP A 286 7.33 -37.27 17.64
CA ASP A 286 6.52 -36.90 18.79
C ASP A 286 6.79 -35.47 19.24
N ALA A 287 8.06 -35.05 19.24
CA ALA A 287 8.48 -33.71 19.64
C ALA A 287 7.84 -32.62 18.76
N ILE A 288 7.84 -32.81 17.43
CA ILE A 288 7.22 -31.84 16.51
C ILE A 288 5.69 -31.78 16.67
N ARG A 289 5.04 -32.89 17.09
CA ARG A 289 3.60 -32.93 17.38
C ARG A 289 3.25 -32.21 18.68
N GLU A 290 4.15 -32.19 19.65
CA GLU A 290 4.00 -31.33 20.83
C GLU A 290 4.04 -29.85 20.45
N ILE A 291 4.91 -29.47 19.50
CA ILE A 291 4.94 -28.09 18.97
C ILE A 291 3.66 -27.70 18.26
N ALA A 292 2.98 -28.64 17.60
CA ALA A 292 1.72 -28.38 16.92
C ALA A 292 0.62 -27.84 17.85
N ARG A 293 0.71 -28.10 19.16
CA ARG A 293 -0.22 -27.58 20.17
C ARG A 293 -0.17 -26.06 20.31
N TYR A 294 0.95 -25.43 19.93
CA TYR A 294 1.11 -23.98 19.96
C TYR A 294 0.59 -23.28 18.70
N CYS A 295 0.22 -24.00 17.65
CA CYS A 295 -0.23 -23.43 16.38
C CYS A 295 -1.35 -22.40 16.56
N GLU A 296 -2.43 -22.77 17.27
CA GLU A 296 -3.59 -21.91 17.49
C GLU A 296 -3.30 -20.73 18.46
N PRO A 297 -2.62 -20.93 19.60
CA PRO A 297 -2.13 -19.81 20.43
C PRO A 297 -1.26 -18.81 19.66
N ILE A 298 -0.33 -19.29 18.84
CA ILE A 298 0.57 -18.45 18.04
C ILE A 298 -0.22 -17.67 17.00
N ARG A 299 -1.11 -18.32 16.25
CA ARG A 299 -2.01 -17.67 15.29
C ARG A 299 -2.78 -16.53 15.95
N LYS A 300 -3.40 -16.78 17.10
CA LYS A 300 -4.18 -15.77 17.83
C LYS A 300 -3.32 -14.60 18.30
N ARG A 301 -2.15 -14.86 18.88
CA ARG A 301 -1.24 -13.80 19.34
C ARG A 301 -0.73 -12.94 18.18
N PHE A 302 -0.39 -13.56 17.05
CA PHE A 302 0.02 -12.82 15.84
C PHE A 302 -1.14 -12.03 15.22
N GLN A 303 -2.37 -12.53 15.29
CA GLN A 303 -3.57 -11.79 14.88
C GLN A 303 -3.80 -10.55 15.74
N GLU A 304 -3.63 -10.66 17.07
CA GLU A 304 -3.69 -9.52 17.99
C GLU A 304 -2.60 -8.48 17.66
N MET A 305 -1.37 -8.94 17.43
CA MET A 305 -0.26 -8.07 17.02
C MET A 305 -0.52 -7.37 15.68
N ALA A 306 -1.08 -8.07 14.69
CA ALA A 306 -1.40 -7.49 13.38
C ALA A 306 -2.36 -6.29 13.52
N ILE A 307 -3.35 -6.39 14.41
CA ILE A 307 -4.29 -5.30 14.72
C ILE A 307 -3.56 -4.19 15.50
N SER A 308 -2.88 -4.54 16.60
CA SER A 308 -2.26 -3.56 17.51
C SER A 308 -1.17 -2.73 16.83
N TYR A 309 -0.39 -3.35 15.94
CA TYR A 309 0.69 -2.70 15.20
C TYR A 309 0.26 -2.22 13.80
N ASN A 310 -1.02 -2.40 13.45
CA ASN A 310 -1.60 -2.02 12.16
C ASN A 310 -0.75 -2.49 10.95
N ILE A 311 -0.41 -3.78 10.91
CA ILE A 311 0.50 -4.39 9.92
C ILE A 311 -0.02 -5.78 9.51
N ASN A 312 0.18 -6.18 8.25
CA ASN A 312 -0.08 -7.56 7.84
C ASN A 312 1.10 -8.46 8.25
N ILE A 313 0.84 -9.60 8.88
CA ILE A 313 1.89 -10.50 9.35
C ILE A 313 1.75 -11.86 8.68
N ILE A 314 2.81 -12.29 8.00
CA ILE A 314 2.98 -13.64 7.50
C ILE A 314 3.80 -14.38 8.56
N THR A 315 3.14 -15.27 9.30
CA THR A 315 3.70 -15.89 10.53
C THR A 315 4.88 -16.82 10.26
N GLY A 316 5.33 -16.98 9.01
CA GLY A 316 6.26 -18.03 8.64
C GLY A 316 5.54 -19.37 8.61
N SER A 317 6.06 -20.40 9.28
CA SER A 317 5.30 -21.64 9.40
C SER A 317 5.55 -22.38 10.71
N MET A 318 4.67 -23.33 11.00
CA MET A 318 4.65 -24.14 12.21
C MET A 318 3.93 -25.46 11.94
N PRO A 319 4.17 -26.51 12.74
CA PRO A 319 3.41 -27.75 12.63
C PRO A 319 1.95 -27.56 13.06
N MET A 320 1.03 -28.26 12.40
CA MET A 320 -0.38 -28.37 12.79
C MET A 320 -0.84 -29.82 12.62
N VAL A 321 -1.62 -30.32 13.58
CA VAL A 321 -2.25 -31.64 13.47
C VAL A 321 -3.74 -31.48 13.16
N GLU A 322 -4.18 -32.02 12.02
CA GLU A 322 -5.58 -32.07 11.61
C GLU A 322 -5.91 -33.51 11.16
N ASP A 323 -7.01 -34.08 11.66
CA ASP A 323 -7.46 -35.44 11.32
C ASP A 323 -6.36 -36.52 11.48
N GLY A 324 -5.45 -36.35 12.43
CA GLY A 324 -4.31 -37.24 12.71
C GLY A 324 -3.06 -37.00 11.84
N ASN A 325 -3.20 -36.25 10.75
CA ASN A 325 -2.12 -35.88 9.85
C ASN A 325 -1.35 -34.67 10.38
N LEU A 326 -0.04 -34.65 10.16
CA LEU A 326 0.84 -33.53 10.52
C LEU A 326 1.14 -32.69 9.28
N TYR A 327 0.85 -31.40 9.34
CA TYR A 327 1.05 -30.44 8.26
C TYR A 327 2.06 -29.35 8.67
N ASN A 328 2.75 -28.78 7.70
CA ASN A 328 3.53 -27.55 7.86
C ASN A 328 2.67 -26.38 7.32
N VAL A 329 2.16 -25.55 8.22
CA VAL A 329 1.18 -24.48 7.92
C VAL A 329 1.68 -23.12 8.38
N GLY A 330 1.13 -22.06 7.81
CA GLY A 330 1.29 -20.71 8.34
C GLY A 330 0.04 -19.89 8.13
N PHE A 331 0.06 -18.67 8.65
CA PHE A 331 -1.09 -17.77 8.60
C PHE A 331 -0.68 -16.41 8.05
N LEU A 332 -1.55 -15.84 7.22
CA LEU A 332 -1.57 -14.44 6.87
C LEU A 332 -2.55 -13.76 7.84
N CYS A 333 -2.04 -13.12 8.88
CA CYS A 333 -2.82 -12.31 9.81
C CYS A 333 -2.90 -10.87 9.27
N LYS A 334 -4.09 -10.42 8.90
CA LYS A 334 -4.28 -9.09 8.33
C LYS A 334 -4.49 -8.05 9.41
N ARG A 335 -4.12 -6.80 9.11
CA ARG A 335 -4.25 -5.68 10.05
C ARG A 335 -5.70 -5.31 10.41
N ASP A 336 -6.67 -5.77 9.62
CA ASP A 336 -8.11 -5.68 9.92
C ASP A 336 -8.59 -6.73 10.94
N GLY A 337 -7.71 -7.63 11.37
CA GLY A 337 -8.00 -8.71 12.29
C GLY A 337 -8.55 -9.97 11.64
N THR A 338 -8.69 -10.06 10.32
CA THR A 338 -8.97 -11.33 9.62
C THR A 338 -7.69 -12.14 9.45
N PHE A 339 -7.82 -13.44 9.17
CA PHE A 339 -6.67 -14.28 8.85
C PHE A 339 -7.00 -15.32 7.79
N GLU A 340 -5.97 -15.78 7.11
CA GLU A 340 -6.01 -16.84 6.10
C GLU A 340 -4.91 -17.86 6.39
N MET A 341 -5.18 -19.14 6.15
CA MET A 341 -4.19 -20.20 6.34
C MET A 341 -3.58 -20.61 4.99
N TYR A 342 -2.28 -20.92 4.99
CA TYR A 342 -1.60 -21.57 3.88
C TYR A 342 -0.85 -22.83 4.38
N THR A 343 -0.73 -23.82 3.51
CA THR A 343 -0.14 -25.12 3.83
C THR A 343 0.92 -25.47 2.80
N LYS A 344 2.06 -25.98 3.28
CA LYS A 344 3.17 -26.43 2.42
C LYS A 344 2.69 -27.60 1.56
N ILE A 345 2.86 -27.51 0.24
CA ILE A 345 2.36 -28.54 -0.68
C ILE A 345 3.44 -29.62 -0.87
N HIS A 346 4.67 -29.19 -1.16
CA HIS A 346 5.80 -30.07 -1.39
C HIS A 346 6.59 -30.27 -0.10
N ILE A 347 6.42 -31.43 0.53
CA ILE A 347 7.14 -31.80 1.74
C ILE A 347 8.52 -32.34 1.36
N THR A 348 9.56 -31.89 2.05
CA THR A 348 10.93 -32.35 1.81
C THR A 348 11.10 -33.80 2.26
N PRO A 349 12.02 -34.58 1.66
CA PRO A 349 12.29 -35.94 2.09
C PRO A 349 12.61 -36.06 3.59
N ASN A 350 13.30 -35.05 4.15
CA ASN A 350 13.65 -34.99 5.56
C ASN A 350 12.42 -34.81 6.47
N GLU A 351 11.50 -33.92 6.11
CA GLU A 351 10.22 -33.73 6.83
C GLU A 351 9.35 -34.99 6.78
N VAL A 352 9.36 -35.74 5.66
CA VAL A 352 8.66 -37.02 5.58
C VAL A 352 9.33 -38.07 6.47
N SER A 353 10.66 -38.23 6.39
CA SER A 353 11.35 -39.33 7.07
C SER A 353 11.44 -39.16 8.58
N TYR A 354 11.61 -37.93 9.08
CA TYR A 354 11.79 -37.66 10.51
C TYR A 354 10.49 -37.29 11.22
N TRP A 355 9.56 -36.62 10.55
CA TRP A 355 8.34 -36.09 11.18
C TRP A 355 7.04 -36.72 10.66
N GLY A 356 7.08 -37.39 9.50
CA GLY A 356 5.88 -37.94 8.88
C GLY A 356 4.90 -36.86 8.43
N MET A 357 5.39 -35.70 7.99
CA MET A 357 4.56 -34.62 7.49
C MET A 357 3.92 -34.99 6.14
N VAL A 358 2.70 -34.49 5.92
CA VAL A 358 1.97 -34.63 4.65
C VAL A 358 1.73 -33.28 4.01
N GLY A 359 1.65 -33.27 2.67
CA GLY A 359 1.46 -32.05 1.88
C GLY A 359 0.02 -31.54 1.88
N GLY A 360 -0.12 -30.22 1.76
CA GLY A 360 -1.37 -29.56 1.44
C GLY A 360 -1.86 -29.87 0.02
N SER A 361 -3.08 -29.46 -0.29
CA SER A 361 -3.74 -29.73 -1.58
C SER A 361 -4.29 -28.48 -2.27
N GLU A 362 -4.06 -27.29 -1.70
CA GLU A 362 -4.62 -26.03 -2.18
C GLU A 362 -3.53 -25.08 -2.65
N ILE A 363 -3.68 -24.59 -3.88
CA ILE A 363 -2.92 -23.46 -4.44
C ILE A 363 -3.85 -22.25 -4.38
N LYS A 364 -3.44 -21.18 -3.70
CA LYS A 364 -4.29 -20.01 -3.47
C LYS A 364 -3.46 -18.73 -3.45
N THR A 365 -4.01 -17.67 -4.03
CA THR A 365 -3.57 -16.27 -3.82
C THR A 365 -4.42 -15.58 -2.75
N PHE A 366 -3.87 -14.53 -2.15
CA PHE A 366 -4.51 -13.80 -1.07
C PHE A 366 -4.68 -12.32 -1.44
N ASP A 367 -5.91 -11.83 -1.37
CA ASP A 367 -6.20 -10.40 -1.53
C ASP A 367 -5.89 -9.64 -0.23
N THR A 368 -5.18 -8.52 -0.34
CA THR A 368 -4.81 -7.64 0.78
C THR A 368 -5.03 -6.17 0.41
N ASP A 369 -4.97 -5.28 1.40
CA ASP A 369 -4.93 -3.83 1.22
C ASP A 369 -3.69 -3.34 0.44
N CYS A 370 -2.71 -4.22 0.25
CA CYS A 370 -1.42 -3.97 -0.40
C CYS A 370 -1.28 -4.68 -1.76
N GLY A 371 -2.39 -5.16 -2.35
CA GLY A 371 -2.38 -5.93 -3.59
C GLY A 371 -2.58 -7.43 -3.38
N LYS A 372 -2.52 -8.20 -4.47
CA LYS A 372 -2.71 -9.65 -4.42
C LYS A 372 -1.36 -10.34 -4.25
N ILE A 373 -1.26 -11.19 -3.24
CA ILE A 373 -0.01 -11.85 -2.85
C ILE A 373 -0.11 -13.37 -2.97
N GLY A 374 1.03 -14.02 -3.13
CA GLY A 374 1.19 -15.47 -3.00
C GLY A 374 2.12 -15.82 -1.86
N ILE A 375 1.96 -17.01 -1.28
CA ILE A 375 2.83 -17.52 -0.21
C ILE A 375 3.18 -18.96 -0.52
N MET A 376 4.48 -19.29 -0.52
CA MET A 376 5.02 -20.63 -0.73
C MET A 376 6.02 -20.97 0.34
N ILE A 377 5.87 -22.12 1.01
CA ILE A 377 6.79 -22.47 2.10
C ILE A 377 7.99 -23.22 1.53
N CYS A 378 9.16 -22.61 1.64
CA CYS A 378 10.46 -23.19 1.35
C CYS A 378 10.52 -23.98 0.04
N TYR A 379 10.43 -25.32 0.13
CA TYR A 379 10.60 -26.24 -0.97
C TYR A 379 9.58 -26.01 -2.10
N ASP A 380 8.40 -25.45 -1.79
CA ASP A 380 7.42 -25.03 -2.79
C ASP A 380 8.01 -24.06 -3.84
N VAL A 381 8.96 -23.20 -3.45
CA VAL A 381 9.61 -22.26 -4.38
C VAL A 381 10.52 -22.95 -5.39
N GLU A 382 10.79 -24.25 -5.27
CA GLU A 382 11.55 -24.98 -6.29
C GLU A 382 10.64 -25.39 -7.48
N PHE A 383 9.31 -25.36 -7.33
CA PHE A 383 8.33 -25.83 -8.33
C PHE A 383 7.66 -24.67 -9.11
N PRO A 384 8.05 -24.40 -10.37
CA PRO A 384 7.64 -23.20 -11.12
C PRO A 384 6.13 -23.14 -11.43
N GLU A 385 5.44 -24.27 -11.41
CA GLU A 385 4.02 -24.38 -11.69
C GLU A 385 3.17 -23.61 -10.66
N LEU A 386 3.55 -23.67 -9.37
CA LEU A 386 2.80 -23.02 -8.30
C LEU A 386 2.78 -21.50 -8.49
N SER A 387 3.95 -20.89 -8.67
CA SER A 387 4.06 -19.44 -8.89
C SER A 387 3.43 -19.02 -10.19
N ARG A 388 3.48 -19.87 -11.22
CA ARG A 388 2.86 -19.55 -12.49
C ARG A 388 1.36 -19.47 -12.38
N ILE A 389 0.74 -20.41 -11.66
CA ILE A 389 -0.70 -20.39 -11.39
C ILE A 389 -1.06 -19.12 -10.59
N MET A 390 -0.29 -18.79 -9.54
CA MET A 390 -0.53 -17.58 -8.75
C MET A 390 -0.34 -16.29 -9.57
N ALA A 391 0.62 -16.25 -10.49
CA ALA A 391 0.83 -15.12 -11.40
C ALA A 391 -0.33 -14.96 -12.39
N ASP A 392 -0.86 -16.07 -12.92
CA ASP A 392 -2.06 -16.09 -13.76
C ASP A 392 -3.31 -15.60 -12.98
N GLU A 393 -3.31 -15.69 -11.65
CA GLU A 393 -4.33 -15.12 -10.76
C GLU A 393 -4.09 -13.63 -10.40
N GLY A 394 -3.00 -13.03 -10.90
CA GLY A 394 -2.68 -11.61 -10.69
C GLY A 394 -1.82 -11.31 -9.46
N MET A 395 -1.07 -12.29 -8.96
CA MET A 395 -0.09 -12.11 -7.87
C MET A 395 0.99 -11.08 -8.26
N GLU A 396 1.25 -10.12 -7.37
CA GLU A 396 2.29 -9.10 -7.54
C GLU A 396 3.51 -9.32 -6.63
N ILE A 397 3.30 -9.93 -5.46
CA ILE A 397 4.34 -10.24 -4.49
C ILE A 397 4.21 -11.69 -4.05
N LEU A 398 5.30 -12.44 -4.15
CA LEU A 398 5.43 -13.80 -3.63
C LEU A 398 6.28 -13.78 -2.36
N PHE A 399 5.75 -14.29 -1.26
CA PHE A 399 6.48 -14.47 -0.01
C PHE A 399 6.92 -15.93 0.15
N VAL A 400 8.16 -16.12 0.56
CA VAL A 400 8.78 -17.45 0.73
C VAL A 400 9.46 -17.54 2.10
N PRO A 401 8.73 -17.92 3.16
CA PRO A 401 9.36 -18.34 4.40
C PRO A 401 10.14 -19.65 4.16
N PHE A 402 11.40 -19.71 4.59
CA PHE A 402 12.23 -20.90 4.37
C PHE A 402 13.12 -21.27 5.56
N LEU A 403 13.49 -22.53 5.65
CA LEU A 403 14.47 -23.04 6.59
C LEU A 403 15.43 -23.99 5.89
N THR A 404 16.72 -23.67 5.94
CA THR A 404 17.79 -24.49 5.38
C THR A 404 18.95 -24.62 6.34
N ASP A 405 19.61 -25.77 6.34
CA ASP A 405 20.75 -26.11 7.19
C ASP A 405 22.09 -25.59 6.64
N THR A 406 22.21 -25.56 5.31
CA THR A 406 23.45 -25.36 4.58
C THR A 406 23.32 -24.27 3.53
N GLN A 407 24.46 -23.68 3.17
CA GLN A 407 24.53 -22.74 2.06
C GLN A 407 24.02 -23.35 0.74
N ASN A 408 24.24 -24.65 0.51
CA ASN A 408 23.75 -25.34 -0.68
C ASN A 408 22.21 -25.38 -0.73
N GLY A 409 21.56 -25.63 0.40
CA GLY A 409 20.10 -25.55 0.52
C GLY A 409 19.60 -24.14 0.22
N TYR A 410 20.19 -23.14 0.88
CA TYR A 410 19.87 -21.74 0.63
C TYR A 410 20.06 -21.33 -0.84
N THR A 411 21.15 -21.75 -1.48
CA THR A 411 21.43 -21.42 -2.88
C THR A 411 20.31 -21.91 -3.82
N ARG A 412 19.69 -23.06 -3.56
CA ARG A 412 18.53 -23.52 -4.35
C ARG A 412 17.33 -22.60 -4.15
N VAL A 413 16.96 -22.33 -2.89
CA VAL A 413 15.85 -21.43 -2.54
C VAL A 413 16.07 -20.06 -3.19
N LYS A 414 17.26 -19.47 -3.02
CA LYS A 414 17.65 -18.18 -3.59
C LYS A 414 17.46 -18.13 -5.10
N HIS A 415 18.07 -19.06 -5.83
CA HIS A 415 18.05 -19.02 -7.29
C HIS A 415 16.67 -19.33 -7.86
N CYS A 416 15.92 -20.24 -7.25
CA CYS A 416 14.55 -20.49 -7.67
C CYS A 416 13.68 -19.26 -7.40
N ALA A 417 13.74 -18.66 -6.21
CA ALA A 417 13.02 -17.42 -5.89
C ALA A 417 13.36 -16.27 -6.85
N GLN A 418 14.63 -16.09 -7.20
CA GLN A 418 15.05 -15.10 -8.18
C GLN A 418 14.49 -15.40 -9.58
N ALA A 419 14.50 -16.66 -10.00
CA ALA A 419 13.85 -17.08 -11.24
C ALA A 419 12.34 -16.81 -11.21
N ARG A 420 11.66 -17.04 -10.08
CA ARG A 420 10.23 -16.75 -9.90
C ARG A 420 9.91 -15.28 -10.11
N ALA A 421 10.76 -14.38 -9.62
CA ALA A 421 10.57 -12.94 -9.76
C ALA A 421 10.61 -12.51 -11.23
N ILE A 422 11.56 -13.07 -11.98
CA ILE A 422 11.74 -12.77 -13.40
C ILE A 422 10.63 -13.42 -14.23
N GLU A 423 10.45 -14.73 -14.12
CA GLU A 423 9.56 -15.47 -15.02
C GLU A 423 8.09 -15.12 -14.82
N ASN A 424 7.70 -14.73 -13.60
CA ASN A 424 6.33 -14.36 -13.26
C ASN A 424 6.13 -12.84 -13.20
N GLU A 425 7.15 -12.05 -13.53
CA GLU A 425 7.09 -10.58 -13.56
C GLU A 425 6.52 -10.00 -12.24
N CYS A 426 7.01 -10.51 -11.11
CA CYS A 426 6.56 -10.16 -9.76
C CYS A 426 7.73 -9.90 -8.80
N TYR A 427 7.47 -9.30 -7.65
CA TYR A 427 8.45 -9.25 -6.56
C TYR A 427 8.45 -10.56 -5.77
N VAL A 428 9.62 -10.99 -5.30
CA VAL A 428 9.75 -12.19 -4.45
C VAL A 428 10.54 -11.85 -3.19
N ALA A 429 9.95 -12.09 -2.03
CA ALA A 429 10.55 -11.83 -0.73
C ALA A 429 10.79 -13.16 0.01
N ILE A 430 12.04 -13.44 0.37
CA ILE A 430 12.42 -14.66 1.09
C ILE A 430 12.94 -14.31 2.48
N ALA A 431 12.52 -15.05 3.51
CA ALA A 431 13.01 -14.89 4.88
C ALA A 431 13.33 -16.24 5.52
N GLY A 432 14.50 -16.32 6.15
CA GLY A 432 15.04 -17.58 6.64
C GLY A 432 15.65 -17.52 8.03
N CYS A 433 15.83 -18.69 8.63
CA CYS A 433 16.48 -18.83 9.93
C CYS A 433 18.01 -18.91 9.82
N VAL A 434 18.70 -18.43 10.85
CA VAL A 434 20.17 -18.46 10.98
C VAL A 434 20.59 -18.98 12.34
N GLY A 435 21.87 -19.32 12.47
CA GLY A 435 22.46 -19.73 13.74
C GLY A 435 22.41 -21.24 13.94
N ASN A 436 22.44 -21.66 15.20
CA ASN A 436 22.46 -23.06 15.59
C ASN A 436 21.48 -23.25 16.74
N LEU A 437 20.82 -24.41 16.80
CA LEU A 437 19.92 -24.77 17.90
C LEU A 437 20.42 -26.04 18.61
N PRO A 438 21.40 -25.91 19.53
CA PRO A 438 21.95 -27.07 20.22
C PRO A 438 20.87 -27.84 20.99
N GLY A 439 20.93 -29.16 20.90
CA GLY A 439 20.08 -30.07 21.66
C GLY A 439 18.77 -30.41 20.97
N VAL A 440 18.40 -29.73 19.88
CA VAL A 440 17.16 -30.01 19.15
C VAL A 440 17.47 -30.85 17.91
N ASN A 441 17.17 -32.15 18.00
CA ASN A 441 17.44 -33.11 16.92
C ASN A 441 16.75 -32.68 15.61
N ASN A 442 17.45 -32.86 14.48
CA ASN A 442 16.98 -32.50 13.14
C ASN A 442 16.78 -30.98 12.90
N MET A 443 17.28 -30.13 13.79
CA MET A 443 17.30 -28.66 13.67
C MET A 443 18.64 -28.07 14.16
N ASP A 444 19.76 -28.77 14.01
CA ASP A 444 21.01 -28.40 14.67
C ASP A 444 21.63 -27.08 14.17
N ILE A 445 21.64 -26.85 12.86
CA ILE A 445 22.28 -25.70 12.20
C ILE A 445 21.36 -25.07 11.17
N GLN A 446 21.52 -23.76 10.95
CA GLN A 446 20.74 -23.00 9.98
C GLN A 446 21.63 -22.03 9.19
N TYR A 447 21.33 -21.93 7.90
CA TYR A 447 21.92 -20.96 7.01
C TYR A 447 20.83 -20.17 6.28
N ALA A 448 20.92 -18.85 6.30
CA ALA A 448 20.07 -17.99 5.50
C ALA A 448 20.73 -16.66 5.15
N GLN A 449 20.27 -16.10 4.04
CA GLN A 449 20.38 -14.70 3.70
C GLN A 449 19.02 -14.25 3.15
N THR A 450 18.26 -13.56 3.99
CA THR A 450 16.95 -12.98 3.67
C THR A 450 17.11 -11.93 2.56
N ALA A 451 16.19 -11.90 1.59
CA ALA A 451 16.37 -11.10 0.39
C ALA A 451 15.04 -10.72 -0.30
N VAL A 452 15.08 -9.67 -1.11
CA VAL A 452 14.00 -9.28 -2.03
C VAL A 452 14.53 -9.28 -3.46
N PHE A 453 13.87 -10.01 -4.34
CA PHE A 453 14.16 -10.10 -5.77
C PHE A 453 13.13 -9.35 -6.59
N THR A 454 13.55 -8.91 -7.77
CA THR A 454 12.74 -8.12 -8.70
C THR A 454 12.67 -8.82 -10.05
N PRO A 455 11.73 -8.42 -10.91
CA PRO A 455 11.88 -8.62 -12.35
C PRO A 455 13.19 -8.02 -12.87
N SER A 456 13.53 -8.32 -14.12
CA SER A 456 14.76 -7.85 -14.76
C SER A 456 14.44 -7.07 -16.02
N ASP A 457 14.39 -5.74 -15.88
CA ASP A 457 14.23 -4.75 -16.97
C ASP A 457 14.83 -3.41 -16.50
N PHE A 458 14.83 -2.38 -17.34
CA PHE A 458 15.48 -1.09 -17.11
C PHE A 458 15.02 -0.37 -15.83
N SER A 459 13.75 -0.54 -15.44
CA SER A 459 13.20 0.05 -14.20
C SER A 459 13.64 -0.69 -12.93
N PHE A 460 14.35 -1.82 -13.04
CA PHE A 460 14.77 -2.67 -11.93
C PHE A 460 16.31 -2.75 -11.79
N PRO A 461 16.84 -3.16 -10.63
CA PRO A 461 18.27 -3.41 -10.46
C PRO A 461 18.82 -4.39 -11.50
N SER A 462 20.01 -4.10 -12.04
CA SER A 462 20.63 -4.91 -13.11
C SER A 462 21.00 -6.34 -12.69
N ASN A 463 21.09 -6.62 -11.40
CA ASN A 463 21.34 -7.94 -10.84
C ASN A 463 20.05 -8.66 -10.39
N GLY A 464 18.86 -8.05 -10.55
CA GLY A 464 17.58 -8.60 -10.11
C GLY A 464 17.41 -8.72 -8.60
N ILE A 465 18.25 -8.03 -7.82
CA ILE A 465 18.25 -8.07 -6.35
C ILE A 465 17.95 -6.66 -5.84
N LYS A 466 16.83 -6.51 -5.13
CA LYS A 466 16.44 -5.25 -4.49
C LYS A 466 17.21 -5.01 -3.20
N ALA A 467 17.33 -6.04 -2.37
CA ALA A 467 18.02 -5.98 -1.08
C ALA A 467 18.37 -7.39 -0.60
N GLU A 468 19.44 -7.49 0.20
CA GLU A 468 19.86 -8.72 0.88
C GLU A 468 20.32 -8.39 2.30
N ALA A 469 20.04 -9.29 3.24
CA ALA A 469 20.59 -9.28 4.57
C ALA A 469 22.07 -9.68 4.57
N THR A 470 22.75 -9.41 5.69
CA THR A 470 24.05 -10.03 5.96
C THR A 470 23.82 -11.53 6.20
N PRO A 471 24.54 -12.44 5.50
CA PRO A 471 24.39 -13.87 5.72
C PRO A 471 24.62 -14.27 7.18
N ASN A 472 23.81 -15.22 7.68
CA ASN A 472 23.96 -15.82 9.00
C ASN A 472 24.01 -14.85 10.20
N THR A 473 23.33 -13.71 10.12
CA THR A 473 23.27 -12.70 11.18
C THR A 473 21.83 -12.39 11.54
N GLU A 474 21.44 -12.41 12.82
CA GLU A 474 20.08 -11.98 13.20
C GLU A 474 19.85 -10.52 12.81
N MET A 475 18.84 -10.25 11.98
CA MET A 475 18.48 -8.89 11.57
C MET A 475 17.10 -8.85 10.90
N THR A 476 16.63 -7.64 10.64
CA THR A 476 15.51 -7.38 9.73
C THR A 476 15.99 -6.55 8.55
N ILE A 477 15.38 -6.73 7.39
CA ILE A 477 15.53 -5.80 6.26
C ILE A 477 14.18 -5.14 5.96
N ILE A 478 14.20 -3.84 5.72
CA ILE A 478 13.03 -3.04 5.36
C ILE A 478 13.23 -2.56 3.93
N VAL A 479 12.29 -2.91 3.05
CA VAL A 479 12.46 -2.76 1.61
C VAL A 479 11.18 -2.23 0.97
N ASP A 480 11.29 -1.13 0.23
CA ASP A 480 10.19 -0.59 -0.57
C ASP A 480 10.17 -1.22 -1.96
N VAL A 481 9.05 -1.83 -2.34
CA VAL A 481 8.77 -2.33 -3.69
C VAL A 481 7.66 -1.52 -4.34
N ASP A 482 7.77 -1.24 -5.64
CA ASP A 482 6.87 -0.35 -6.37
C ASP A 482 6.05 -1.14 -7.39
N LEU A 483 4.77 -1.34 -7.06
CA LEU A 483 3.84 -2.11 -7.88
C LEU A 483 3.52 -1.42 -9.21
N ASP A 484 3.71 -0.11 -9.33
CA ASP A 484 3.52 0.58 -10.60
C ASP A 484 4.61 0.23 -11.62
N LEU A 485 5.81 -0.13 -11.15
CA LEU A 485 6.88 -0.65 -12.03
C LEU A 485 6.53 -2.00 -12.64
N LEU A 486 5.76 -2.85 -11.95
CA LEU A 486 5.25 -4.10 -12.51
C LEU A 486 4.26 -3.83 -13.64
N LYS A 487 3.39 -2.82 -13.48
CA LYS A 487 2.46 -2.39 -14.53
C LYS A 487 3.20 -1.84 -15.74
N GLU A 488 4.22 -1.01 -15.50
CA GLU A 488 5.09 -0.48 -16.57
C GLU A 488 5.79 -1.61 -17.32
N LEU A 489 6.34 -2.61 -16.60
CA LEU A 489 6.94 -3.79 -17.20
C LEU A 489 5.96 -4.55 -18.10
N HIS A 490 4.74 -4.81 -17.62
CA HIS A 490 3.76 -5.54 -18.41
C HIS A 490 3.35 -4.82 -19.71
N GLU A 491 3.31 -3.48 -19.71
CA GLU A 491 2.88 -2.69 -20.87
C GLU A 491 4.02 -2.27 -21.81
N PHE A 492 5.18 -1.93 -21.25
CA PHE A 492 6.30 -1.29 -21.95
C PHE A 492 7.63 -2.02 -21.80
N GLY A 493 7.66 -3.14 -21.06
CA GLY A 493 8.84 -3.97 -20.87
C GLY A 493 9.50 -4.39 -22.18
N SER A 494 10.83 -4.49 -22.13
CA SER A 494 11.68 -4.96 -23.22
C SER A 494 11.41 -6.42 -23.58
N VAL A 495 11.00 -7.21 -22.59
CA VAL A 495 10.48 -8.57 -22.69
C VAL A 495 9.15 -8.66 -21.95
N ARG A 496 8.21 -9.48 -22.42
CA ARG A 496 6.85 -9.57 -21.84
C ARG A 496 6.49 -11.03 -21.58
N ILE A 497 7.17 -11.62 -20.60
CA ILE A 497 7.20 -13.07 -20.37
C ILE A 497 5.79 -13.62 -20.17
N LEU A 498 4.95 -12.95 -19.38
CA LEU A 498 3.56 -13.42 -19.16
C LEU A 498 2.72 -13.37 -20.44
N LYS A 499 2.84 -12.30 -21.22
CA LYS A 499 2.07 -12.08 -22.46
C LYS A 499 2.52 -13.01 -23.60
N ASP A 500 3.82 -13.31 -23.68
CA ASP A 500 4.42 -14.06 -24.79
C ASP A 500 4.40 -15.60 -24.61
N ARG A 501 3.76 -16.10 -23.54
CA ARG A 501 3.62 -17.54 -23.29
C ARG A 501 2.89 -18.25 -24.43
N ARG A 502 3.49 -19.35 -24.91
CA ARG A 502 2.93 -20.21 -25.97
C ARG A 502 1.86 -21.16 -25.43
N GLN A 503 0.71 -20.61 -25.05
CA GLN A 503 -0.45 -21.36 -24.53
C GLN A 503 -1.07 -22.36 -25.52
N ASP A 504 -0.62 -22.32 -26.78
CA ASP A 504 -0.90 -23.29 -27.82
C ASP A 504 -0.03 -24.56 -27.71
N LEU A 505 1.18 -24.45 -27.16
CA LEU A 505 2.11 -25.58 -26.97
C LEU A 505 2.02 -26.19 -25.58
N TYR A 506 1.77 -25.37 -24.56
CA TYR A 506 1.66 -25.84 -23.18
C TYR A 506 0.58 -25.07 -22.42
N ARG A 507 -0.03 -25.71 -21.42
CA ARG A 507 -0.94 -25.04 -20.49
C ARG A 507 -0.68 -25.56 -19.09
N ILE A 508 -0.59 -24.63 -18.15
CA ILE A 508 -0.60 -24.93 -16.72
C ILE A 508 -2.00 -24.62 -16.23
N LYS A 509 -2.66 -25.61 -15.64
CA LYS A 509 -4.03 -25.45 -15.13
C LYS A 509 -4.13 -26.13 -13.77
N ARG A 510 -4.82 -25.45 -12.85
CA ARG A 510 -5.29 -26.09 -11.62
C ARG A 510 -6.34 -27.13 -12.01
N LEU A 511 -6.13 -28.37 -11.56
CA LEU A 511 -7.14 -29.42 -11.73
C LEU A 511 -8.24 -29.24 -10.66
N PRO A 512 -9.51 -29.58 -10.96
CA PRO A 512 -10.56 -29.62 -9.94
C PRO A 512 -10.11 -30.54 -8.81
N GLY A 513 -10.12 -30.03 -7.57
CA GLY A 513 -9.46 -30.68 -6.44
C GLY A 513 -9.89 -32.13 -6.24
N ALA A 514 -8.92 -33.01 -5.99
CA ALA A 514 -9.20 -34.26 -5.29
C ALA A 514 -9.73 -33.87 -3.90
N ALA A 515 -11.01 -34.14 -3.64
CA ALA A 515 -11.57 -34.01 -2.31
C ALA A 515 -10.75 -34.86 -1.31
N LYS A 516 -10.68 -34.41 -0.05
CA LYS A 516 -10.01 -35.08 1.08
C LYS A 516 -10.14 -36.62 0.97
N GLY A 517 -8.98 -37.31 0.93
CA GLY A 517 -8.87 -38.74 1.24
C GLY A 517 -8.61 -39.67 0.06
N GLU A 518 -7.33 -39.98 -0.18
CA GLU A 518 -6.84 -41.36 -0.22
C GLU A 518 -5.30 -41.31 -0.24
N PRO A 519 -4.61 -41.98 0.71
CA PRO A 519 -3.17 -42.13 0.58
C PRO A 519 -2.91 -42.91 -0.71
N LYS A 520 -2.00 -42.40 -1.55
CA LYS A 520 -1.48 -43.20 -2.67
C LYS A 520 -0.81 -44.43 -2.07
N SER A 521 -1.54 -45.54 -1.98
CA SER A 521 -0.92 -46.85 -1.99
C SER A 521 -0.39 -47.03 -3.40
N GLU A 522 0.87 -46.65 -3.62
CA GLU A 522 1.57 -47.20 -4.77
C GLU A 522 1.65 -48.71 -4.54
N SER A 523 0.90 -49.44 -5.35
CA SER A 523 1.03 -50.88 -5.50
C SER A 523 2.49 -51.18 -5.85
N LEU A 524 3.20 -51.81 -4.92
CA LEU A 524 4.51 -52.42 -5.09
C LEU A 524 4.49 -53.65 -6.03
N ASP A 525 3.57 -53.68 -7.00
CA ASP A 525 3.45 -54.76 -7.96
C ASP A 525 3.73 -54.21 -9.36
N GLN A 526 4.98 -54.42 -9.78
CA GLN A 526 5.56 -54.39 -11.14
C GLN A 526 6.86 -53.58 -11.23
N ILE A 527 7.84 -53.93 -10.39
CA ILE A 527 9.24 -53.83 -10.81
C ILE A 527 9.58 -55.19 -11.41
N ASN A 528 9.71 -55.23 -12.74
CA ASN A 528 10.22 -56.37 -13.48
C ASN A 528 11.63 -56.70 -12.96
N MET A 529 11.75 -57.79 -12.19
CA MET A 529 13.03 -58.37 -11.79
C MET A 529 13.62 -59.20 -12.93
N GLU A 530 14.04 -58.55 -14.01
CA GLU A 530 14.98 -59.15 -14.95
C GLU A 530 16.00 -58.09 -15.37
N ASN A 531 17.28 -58.36 -15.06
CA ASN A 531 18.49 -57.59 -15.36
C ASN A 531 18.88 -56.49 -14.37
N VAL A 532 19.32 -56.90 -13.18
CA VAL A 532 20.37 -56.18 -12.45
C VAL A 532 21.48 -57.19 -12.15
N GLU A 533 22.58 -57.12 -12.90
CA GLU A 533 23.83 -57.81 -12.55
C GLU A 533 24.41 -57.22 -11.26
N GLU A 534 24.66 -58.07 -10.27
CA GLU A 534 25.30 -57.69 -9.00
C GLU A 534 26.72 -57.11 -9.21
N PRO A 535 27.03 -55.93 -8.65
CA PRO A 535 28.41 -55.48 -8.58
C PRO A 535 29.18 -56.29 -7.52
N LYS A 536 30.21 -57.02 -7.97
CA LYS A 536 31.15 -57.74 -7.10
C LYS A 536 31.81 -56.78 -6.11
N ILE A 537 31.53 -56.98 -4.82
CA ILE A 537 32.19 -56.30 -3.70
C ILE A 537 33.60 -56.88 -3.52
N THR A 538 34.63 -56.14 -3.95
CA THR A 538 36.02 -56.39 -3.54
C THR A 538 36.31 -55.72 -2.20
N LYS A 539 36.58 -56.54 -1.17
CA LYS A 539 37.03 -56.08 0.16
C LYS A 539 38.45 -55.55 0.09
N SER A 540 38.65 -54.25 0.36
CA SER A 540 39.97 -53.68 0.71
C SER A 540 39.93 -53.14 2.14
N ALA A 541 40.78 -53.70 3.00
CA ALA A 541 40.92 -53.37 4.43
C ALA A 541 41.57 -51.98 4.65
N PRO A 542 41.28 -51.29 5.78
CA PRO A 542 41.90 -50.01 6.09
C PRO A 542 43.32 -50.17 6.66
N ALA A 543 44.27 -49.41 6.12
CA ALA A 543 45.65 -49.38 6.57
C ALA A 543 45.79 -48.64 7.92
N ARG A 544 46.34 -49.35 8.91
CA ARG A 544 46.85 -48.84 10.19
C ARG A 544 48.13 -48.03 9.95
N THR A 545 48.19 -46.79 10.44
CA THR A 545 49.46 -46.07 10.62
C THR A 545 49.67 -45.69 12.08
N LYS A 546 50.88 -46.03 12.57
CA LYS A 546 51.30 -46.08 13.97
C LYS A 546 51.56 -44.68 14.54
N ARG A 547 51.23 -44.52 15.84
CA ARG A 547 51.80 -43.49 16.74
C ARG A 547 53.32 -43.60 16.80
N ASN A 548 54.01 -42.47 16.82
CA ASN A 548 55.30 -42.33 17.51
C ASN A 548 55.38 -40.95 18.20
N THR A 549 55.91 -41.00 19.41
CA THR A 549 56.04 -39.97 20.45
C THR A 549 57.28 -39.10 20.26
N ALA A 550 57.20 -37.80 20.61
CA ALA A 550 58.27 -37.05 21.28
C ALA A 550 57.79 -35.64 21.72
N THR A 551 58.15 -35.25 22.94
CA THR A 551 57.88 -33.96 23.63
C THR A 551 59.18 -33.13 23.75
N PRO A 552 59.21 -31.93 24.36
CA PRO A 552 59.44 -30.64 23.68
C PRO A 552 60.78 -29.96 24.03
N ARG A 553 61.13 -28.87 23.34
CA ARG A 553 62.13 -27.89 23.83
C ARG A 553 61.75 -26.43 23.54
N THR A 554 61.99 -25.65 24.58
CA THR A 554 61.87 -24.21 24.85
C THR A 554 62.85 -23.31 24.11
N ALA A 555 62.48 -22.04 23.83
CA ALA A 555 63.29 -20.84 24.12
C ALA A 555 62.61 -19.51 23.67
N THR A 556 62.62 -18.52 24.57
CA THR A 556 62.42 -17.06 24.37
C THR A 556 63.80 -16.34 24.31
N PRO A 557 63.94 -15.00 24.32
CA PRO A 557 63.50 -13.94 23.36
C PRO A 557 64.65 -12.93 23.02
N ARG A 558 64.45 -11.93 22.12
CA ARG A 558 64.84 -10.49 22.29
C ARG A 558 64.83 -9.62 21.00
N SER A 559 64.34 -8.40 21.21
CA SER A 559 64.49 -7.05 20.61
C SER A 559 65.57 -6.71 19.55
N GLY A 560 65.24 -5.75 18.66
CA GLY A 560 66.22 -4.89 17.95
C GLY A 560 65.60 -3.90 16.93
N THR A 561 66.05 -2.66 16.94
CA THR A 561 65.46 -1.42 16.35
C THR A 561 66.08 -0.94 15.02
N GLN A 562 65.23 -0.23 14.23
CA GLN A 562 65.45 1.00 13.41
C GLN A 562 66.23 1.06 12.06
N SER A 563 65.58 1.78 11.11
CA SER A 563 66.07 2.78 10.11
C SER A 563 65.84 2.41 8.63
N ARG A 564 65.55 3.29 7.64
CA ARG A 564 64.99 4.65 7.46
C ARG A 564 64.73 4.85 5.93
N THR A 565 63.51 5.28 5.52
CA THR A 565 63.07 6.20 4.39
C THR A 565 63.66 6.12 2.95
N PRO A 566 63.05 6.64 1.85
CA PRO A 566 62.15 7.84 1.69
C PRO A 566 60.83 7.59 0.87
N ALA A 567 59.70 8.26 1.12
CA ALA A 567 59.22 9.63 0.82
C ALA A 567 58.50 9.83 -0.54
N ALA A 568 57.21 10.21 -0.48
CA ALA A 568 56.48 11.19 -1.32
C ALA A 568 54.99 11.20 -0.87
N ALA A 569 54.54 12.16 -0.05
CA ALA A 569 53.90 13.44 -0.43
C ALA A 569 52.44 13.29 -0.92
N LYS A 570 51.44 13.56 -0.05
CA LYS A 570 50.56 14.77 0.01
C LYS A 570 49.40 14.70 -1.01
N THR A 571 48.12 15.01 -0.73
CA THR A 571 47.45 15.99 0.18
C THR A 571 45.92 15.76 0.07
N GLY A 572 45.13 15.74 1.16
CA GLY A 572 44.21 16.82 1.57
C GLY A 572 42.72 16.47 1.28
N THR A 573 41.67 16.85 2.02
CA THR A 573 41.48 17.65 3.24
C THR A 573 40.06 17.39 3.79
N GLU A 574 39.91 17.47 5.10
CA GLU A 574 38.67 17.38 5.91
C GLU A 574 37.72 18.59 5.80
N ILE A 575 36.50 18.35 6.29
CA ILE A 575 35.28 19.17 6.29
C ILE A 575 35.30 20.23 7.42
N LYS A 576 34.88 21.46 7.10
CA LYS A 576 34.62 22.56 8.06
C LYS A 576 33.16 22.62 8.49
N THR A 577 32.94 22.69 9.81
CA THR A 577 31.68 23.05 10.47
C THR A 577 31.53 24.58 10.54
N VAL A 578 30.33 25.12 10.24
CA VAL A 578 30.01 26.54 10.36
C VAL A 578 28.96 26.77 11.46
N LYS A 579 29.31 27.59 12.47
CA LYS A 579 28.37 28.31 13.34
C LYS A 579 28.20 29.73 12.79
N LYS A 580 26.97 30.25 12.77
CA LYS A 580 26.68 31.65 12.44
C LYS A 580 25.79 32.25 13.53
N GLN A 581 26.23 33.37 14.07
CA GLN A 581 25.47 34.27 14.95
C GLN A 581 25.74 35.68 14.43
N VAL A 582 24.70 36.46 14.15
CA VAL A 582 24.78 37.93 13.97
C VAL A 582 23.50 38.54 14.55
N LYS A 583 23.69 39.48 15.49
CA LYS A 583 22.73 40.53 15.84
C LYS A 583 22.99 41.73 14.93
N GLY A 584 21.92 42.35 14.46
CA GLY A 584 21.84 43.63 13.76
C GLY A 584 20.38 43.98 13.62
#